data_AF-A0A7X8HAV8-F1
#
_entry.id   AF-A0A7X8HAV8-F1
#
_cell.length_a   1.000
_cell.length_b   1.000
_cell.length_c   1.000
_cell.angle_alpha   90.00
_cell.angle_beta   90.00
_cell.angle_gamma   90.00
#
_symmetry.space_group_name_H-M   'P 1'
#
loop_
_entity.id
_entity.type
_entity.pdbx_description
1 polymer ?
#
loop_
_entity_poly.entity_id
_entity_poly.type
_entity_poly.pdbx_seq_one_letter_code
_entity_poly.pdbx_strand_id
1 'polypeptide(L)'
;MTMIVKKTTQLIAGLIFLYGIYVIIHGHLTPGGGFAGGVIIAGSFILLILAFGSDFLRLTREEAGSTLYENLAILIVVFLAVSGLLATGKIFFLNWIPKGTPGELVSAGILPLYNIFVGIEVAASVLTIFLALVIFKEELAE
;
A
#
# COMPACT_ATOMS: atom_id res chain seq x y z
N MET A 1 6.80 2.22 25.44
CA MET A 1 5.34 2.44 25.64
C MET A 1 4.79 1.52 26.73
N THR A 2 3.69 1.93 27.38
CA THR A 2 3.02 1.15 28.44
C THR A 2 2.39 -0.14 27.90
N MET A 3 2.08 -1.09 28.78
CA MET A 3 1.43 -2.36 28.42
C MET A 3 0.05 -2.16 27.79
N ILE A 4 -0.71 -1.19 28.27
CA ILE A 4 -2.03 -0.84 27.73
C ILE A 4 -1.88 -0.41 26.27
N VAL A 5 -0.94 0.50 25.98
CA VAL A 5 -0.71 0.99 24.60
C VAL A 5 -0.31 -0.16 23.67
N LYS A 6 0.66 -0.99 24.07
CA LYS A 6 1.11 -2.13 23.24
C LYS A 6 -0.01 -3.10 22.90
N LYS A 7 -0.86 -3.44 23.88
CA LYS A 7 -1.99 -4.36 23.68
C LYS A 7 -3.10 -3.77 22.83
N THR A 8 -3.45 -2.50 23.06
CA THR A 8 -4.42 -1.79 22.23
C THR A 8 -3.94 -1.66 20.78
N THR A 9 -2.67 -1.29 20.57
CA THR A 9 -2.07 -1.20 19.24
C THR A 9 -2.09 -2.55 18.51
N GLN A 10 -1.75 -3.65 19.19
CA GLN A 10 -1.75 -4.98 18.58
C GLN A 10 -3.12 -5.38 18.03
N LEU A 11 -4.21 -4.99 18.71
CA LEU A 11 -5.58 -5.24 18.26
C LEU A 11 -5.99 -4.29 17.13
N ILE A 12 -5.78 -2.98 17.32
CA ILE A 12 -6.26 -1.95 16.39
C ILE A 12 -5.50 -1.97 15.07
N ALA A 13 -4.19 -2.24 15.08
CA ALA A 13 -3.38 -2.26 13.85
C ALA A 13 -3.94 -3.26 12.81
N GLY A 14 -4.38 -4.45 13.26
CA GLY A 14 -5.01 -5.42 12.37
C GLY A 14 -6.34 -4.92 11.77
N LEU A 15 -7.15 -4.20 12.56
CA LEU A 15 -8.40 -3.60 12.09
C LEU A 15 -8.15 -2.47 11.08
N ILE A 16 -7.16 -1.61 11.33
CA ILE A 16 -6.73 -0.55 10.42
C ILE A 16 -6.25 -1.16 9.10
N PHE A 17 -5.41 -2.19 9.16
CA PHE A 17 -4.89 -2.89 7.98
C PHE A 17 -6.03 -3.45 7.12
N LEU A 18 -6.98 -4.16 7.74
CA LEU A 18 -8.15 -4.72 7.05
C LEU A 18 -9.04 -3.62 6.45
N TYR A 19 -9.23 -2.51 7.16
CA TYR A 19 -9.97 -1.36 6.64
C TYR A 19 -9.29 -0.72 5.43
N GLY A 20 -7.95 -0.62 5.45
CA GLY A 20 -7.18 -0.16 4.29
C GLY A 20 -7.39 -1.07 3.07
N ILE A 21 -7.36 -2.39 3.23
CA ILE A 21 -7.70 -3.35 2.17
C ILE A 21 -9.11 -3.11 1.64
N TYR A 22 -10.09 -2.92 2.52
CA TYR A 22 -11.47 -2.62 2.13
C TYR A 22 -11.54 -1.36 1.25
N VAL A 23 -10.87 -0.27 1.64
CA VAL A 23 -10.84 1.00 0.91
C VAL A 23 -10.19 0.86 -0.48
N ILE A 24 -9.13 0.04 -0.58
CA ILE A 24 -8.47 -0.27 -1.86
C ILE A 24 -9.42 -1.02 -2.80
N ILE A 25 -10.00 -2.12 -2.31
CA ILE A 25 -10.81 -3.04 -3.12
C ILE A 25 -12.12 -2.39 -3.59
N HIS A 26 -12.71 -1.50 -2.77
CA HIS A 26 -13.96 -0.81 -3.10
C HIS A 26 -13.74 0.56 -3.77
N GLY A 27 -12.51 0.88 -4.19
CA GLY A 27 -12.15 2.19 -4.72
C GLY A 27 -12.93 2.65 -5.95
N HIS A 28 -13.53 1.73 -6.72
CA HIS A 28 -14.40 2.06 -7.86
C HIS A 28 -15.88 2.20 -7.50
N LEU A 29 -16.27 1.85 -6.26
CA LEU A 29 -17.66 1.88 -5.78
C LEU A 29 -17.90 2.96 -4.72
N THR A 30 -16.92 3.22 -3.88
CA THR A 30 -17.01 4.14 -2.74
C THR A 30 -15.88 5.17 -2.78
N PRO A 31 -16.04 6.37 -2.16
CA PRO A 31 -14.94 7.31 -1.99
C PRO A 31 -13.73 6.62 -1.33
N GLY A 32 -12.55 6.71 -1.93
CA GLY A 32 -11.39 5.95 -1.50
C GLY A 32 -10.42 5.67 -2.66
N GLY A 33 -9.97 4.41 -2.76
CA GLY A 33 -9.05 3.94 -3.80
C GLY A 33 -7.67 3.55 -3.29
N GLY A 34 -6.77 3.26 -4.24
CA GLY A 34 -5.41 2.79 -3.95
C GLY A 34 -4.65 3.72 -3.00
N PHE A 35 -4.61 5.02 -3.30
CA PHE A 35 -3.85 5.97 -2.48
C PHE A 35 -4.34 6.05 -1.03
N ALA A 36 -5.63 6.34 -0.82
CA ALA A 36 -6.18 6.50 0.54
C ALA A 36 -6.04 5.21 1.36
N GLY A 37 -6.34 4.06 0.75
CA GLY A 37 -6.21 2.78 1.43
C GLY A 37 -4.75 2.38 1.70
N GLY A 38 -3.82 2.71 0.78
CA GLY A 38 -2.39 2.51 0.97
C GLY A 38 -1.84 3.30 2.16
N VAL A 39 -2.23 4.58 2.30
CA VAL A 39 -1.86 5.40 3.47
C VAL A 39 -2.39 4.79 4.78
N ILE A 40 -3.62 4.28 4.79
CA ILE A 40 -4.20 3.61 5.96
C ILE A 40 -3.39 2.36 6.32
N ILE A 41 -3.01 1.54 5.32
CA ILE A 41 -2.17 0.36 5.53
C ILE A 41 -0.81 0.76 6.09
N ALA A 42 -0.12 1.75 5.53
CA ALA A 42 1.16 2.25 6.05
C ALA A 42 1.02 2.69 7.51
N GLY A 43 -0.06 3.40 7.84
CA GLY A 43 -0.36 3.83 9.20
C GLY A 43 -0.46 2.68 10.20
N SER A 44 -0.98 1.51 9.79
CA SER A 44 -1.03 0.32 10.65
C SER A 44 0.37 -0.20 11.02
N PHE A 45 1.31 -0.20 10.07
CA PHE A 45 2.70 -0.60 10.30
C PHE A 45 3.44 0.43 11.15
N ILE A 46 3.28 1.71 10.83
CA ILE A 46 3.87 2.82 11.60
C ILE A 46 3.41 2.76 13.06
N LEU A 47 2.13 2.50 13.30
CA LEU A 47 1.58 2.35 14.65
C LEU A 47 2.26 1.21 15.42
N LEU A 48 2.48 0.07 14.78
CA LEU A 48 3.21 -1.06 15.37
C LEU A 48 4.66 -0.67 15.72
N ILE A 49 5.37 -0.02 14.80
CA ILE A 49 6.77 0.40 15.02
C ILE A 49 6.85 1.37 16.21
N LEU A 50 5.97 2.36 16.29
CA LEU A 50 5.94 3.34 17.39
C LEU A 50 5.61 2.70 18.75
N ALA A 51 4.71 1.72 18.78
CA ALA A 51 4.27 1.10 20.03
C ALA A 51 5.31 0.12 20.61
N PHE A 52 5.97 -0.66 19.75
CA PHE A 52 6.89 -1.71 20.16
C PHE A 52 8.36 -1.29 20.17
N GLY A 53 8.72 -0.25 19.42
CA GLY A 53 10.11 0.08 19.13
C GLY A 53 10.72 -0.90 18.13
N SER A 54 11.83 -0.51 17.52
CA SER A 54 12.58 -1.34 16.59
C SER A 54 14.06 -1.09 16.77
N ASP A 55 14.86 -2.14 16.58
CA ASP A 55 16.32 -2.02 16.59
C ASP A 55 16.78 -1.54 15.20
N PHE A 56 17.83 -0.74 15.14
CA PHE A 56 18.37 -0.15 13.89
C PHE A 56 18.52 -1.17 12.75
N LEU A 57 19.16 -2.32 13.01
CA LEU A 57 19.35 -3.40 12.02
C LEU A 57 18.02 -3.99 11.50
N ARG A 58 16.96 -3.96 12.32
CA ARG A 58 15.62 -4.43 11.92
C ARG A 58 14.93 -3.39 11.05
N LEU A 59 15.07 -2.10 11.38
CA LEU A 59 14.54 -0.99 10.59
C LEU A 59 15.15 -0.94 9.19
N THR A 60 16.46 -1.13 9.05
CA THR A 60 17.12 -1.16 7.72
C THR A 60 16.62 -2.32 6.85
N ARG A 61 16.37 -3.50 7.45
CA ARG A 61 15.81 -4.65 6.73
C ARG A 61 14.35 -4.42 6.33
N GLU A 62 13.58 -3.79 7.20
CA GLU A 62 12.19 -3.39 6.91
C GLU A 62 12.14 -2.36 5.76
N GLU A 63 13.09 -1.43 5.70
CA GLU A 63 13.22 -0.44 4.62
C GLU A 63 13.53 -1.12 3.28
N ALA A 64 14.53 -1.99 3.23
CA ALA A 64 14.88 -2.70 2.00
C ALA A 64 13.72 -3.57 1.47
N GLY A 65 12.96 -4.19 2.38
CA GLY A 65 11.75 -4.93 2.03
C GLY A 65 10.67 -4.02 1.46
N SER A 66 10.43 -2.88 2.10
CA SER A 66 9.46 -1.87 1.65
C SER A 66 9.79 -1.35 0.26
N THR A 67 11.05 -0.98 0.02
CA THR A 67 11.56 -0.52 -1.28
C THR A 67 11.42 -1.58 -2.38
N LEU A 68 11.56 -2.87 -2.05
CA LEU A 68 11.29 -3.95 -3.00
C LEU A 68 9.81 -4.01 -3.40
N TYR A 69 8.88 -3.89 -2.43
CA TYR A 69 7.44 -3.90 -2.71
C TYR A 69 7.00 -2.69 -3.53
N GLU A 70 7.55 -1.52 -3.24
CA GLU A 70 7.36 -0.29 -4.02
C GLU A 70 7.74 -0.52 -5.49
N ASN A 71 8.97 -0.98 -5.74
CA ASN A 71 9.49 -1.24 -7.09
C ASN A 71 8.67 -2.29 -7.84
N LEU A 72 8.27 -3.37 -7.16
CA LEU A 72 7.47 -4.42 -7.77
C LEU A 72 6.06 -3.94 -8.11
N ALA A 73 5.42 -3.19 -7.21
CA ALA A 73 4.08 -2.68 -7.40
C ALA A 73 4.00 -1.70 -8.58
N ILE A 74 4.93 -0.75 -8.67
CA ILE A 74 4.97 0.19 -9.81
C ILE A 74 5.29 -0.52 -11.13
N LEU A 75 6.17 -1.52 -11.10
CA LEU A 75 6.48 -2.33 -12.28
C LEU A 75 5.23 -3.08 -12.78
N ILE A 76 4.43 -3.64 -11.87
CA ILE A 76 3.16 -4.30 -12.23
C ILE A 76 2.17 -3.29 -12.82
N VAL A 77 2.06 -2.07 -12.26
CA VAL A 77 1.22 -1.00 -12.84
C VAL A 77 1.64 -0.70 -14.28
N VAL A 78 2.95 -0.61 -14.55
CA VAL A 78 3.47 -0.41 -15.92
C VAL A 78 3.12 -1.60 -16.81
N PHE A 79 3.25 -2.85 -16.34
CA PHE A 79 2.85 -4.01 -17.14
C PHE A 79 1.35 -4.03 -17.44
N LEU A 80 0.49 -3.66 -16.48
CA LEU A 80 -0.95 -3.51 -16.71
C LEU A 80 -1.24 -2.43 -17.76
N ALA A 81 -0.51 -1.33 -17.74
CA ALA A 81 -0.59 -0.25 -18.72
C ALA A 81 -0.22 -0.76 -20.13
N VAL A 82 0.97 -1.35 -20.25
CA VAL A 82 1.47 -1.97 -21.49
C VAL A 82 0.49 -3.02 -22.01
N SER A 83 -0.16 -3.81 -21.14
CA SER A 83 -1.15 -4.80 -21.58
C SER A 83 -2.31 -4.17 -22.38
N GLY A 84 -2.75 -2.97 -22.00
CA GLY A 84 -3.76 -2.21 -22.75
C GLY A 84 -3.26 -1.76 -24.13
N LEU A 85 -1.98 -1.38 -24.22
CA LEU A 85 -1.34 -1.06 -25.49
C LEU A 85 -1.28 -2.29 -26.39
N LEU A 86 -0.83 -3.43 -25.86
CA LEU A 86 -0.68 -4.68 -26.62
C LEU A 86 -2.02 -5.25 -27.08
N ALA A 87 -3.10 -5.07 -26.30
CA ALA A 87 -4.42 -5.58 -26.64
C ALA A 87 -5.06 -4.90 -27.87
N THR A 88 -4.71 -3.63 -28.15
CA THR A 88 -5.35 -2.85 -29.23
C THR A 88 -4.39 -2.12 -30.17
N GLY A 89 -3.10 -2.12 -29.87
CA GLY A 89 -2.03 -1.49 -30.64
C GLY A 89 -1.96 0.03 -30.57
N LYS A 90 -2.76 0.70 -29.72
CA LYS A 90 -2.93 2.17 -29.80
C LYS A 90 -2.87 2.95 -28.47
N ILE A 91 -3.27 2.36 -27.32
CA ILE A 91 -3.49 3.15 -26.08
C ILE A 91 -2.83 2.50 -24.86
N PHE A 92 -1.88 3.19 -24.24
CA PHE A 92 -1.04 2.76 -23.11
C PHE A 92 -1.75 2.51 -21.77
N PHE A 93 -3.03 2.81 -21.61
CA PHE A 93 -3.79 2.53 -20.38
C PHE A 93 -5.20 2.02 -20.71
N LEU A 94 -5.37 1.37 -21.86
CA LEU A 94 -6.70 0.96 -22.28
C LEU A 94 -7.31 -0.02 -21.26
N ASN A 95 -8.52 0.29 -20.81
CA ASN A 95 -9.32 -0.65 -20.03
C ASN A 95 -9.97 -1.68 -20.97
N TRP A 96 -9.22 -2.73 -21.28
CA TRP A 96 -9.56 -3.72 -22.31
C TRP A 96 -10.32 -4.96 -21.77
N ILE A 97 -10.43 -5.10 -20.45
CA ILE A 97 -11.13 -6.22 -19.79
C ILE A 97 -12.64 -5.92 -19.69
N PRO A 98 -13.53 -6.93 -19.76
CA PRO A 98 -14.97 -6.74 -19.53
C PRO A 98 -15.27 -6.00 -18.24
N LYS A 99 -16.15 -5.01 -18.30
CA LYS A 99 -16.43 -4.08 -17.18
C LYS A 99 -17.36 -4.65 -16.11
N GLY A 100 -17.94 -5.83 -16.32
CA GLY A 100 -18.94 -6.41 -15.43
C GLY A 100 -20.20 -5.53 -15.29
N THR A 101 -20.96 -5.77 -14.23
CA THR A 101 -22.16 -4.99 -13.88
C THR A 101 -21.78 -3.80 -13.01
N PRO A 102 -22.13 -2.55 -13.37
CA PRO A 102 -21.90 -1.40 -12.51
C PRO A 102 -22.53 -1.58 -11.12
N GLY A 103 -21.77 -1.27 -10.07
CA GLY A 103 -22.21 -1.44 -8.68
C GLY A 103 -21.79 -2.75 -8.03
N GLU A 104 -21.31 -3.73 -8.80
CA GLU A 104 -20.74 -4.97 -8.25
C GLU A 104 -19.25 -4.83 -7.95
N LEU A 105 -18.74 -5.69 -7.05
CA LEU A 105 -17.33 -5.67 -6.67
C LEU A 105 -16.40 -5.98 -7.85
N VAL A 106 -16.72 -7.03 -8.63
CA VAL A 106 -15.96 -7.42 -9.82
C VAL A 106 -16.51 -6.66 -11.03
N SER A 107 -16.24 -5.35 -11.06
CA SER A 107 -16.64 -4.46 -12.13
C SER A 107 -15.54 -3.43 -12.47
N ALA A 108 -15.82 -2.49 -13.36
CA ALA A 108 -14.88 -1.47 -13.84
C ALA A 108 -13.63 -1.99 -14.59
N GLY A 109 -13.62 -3.27 -14.97
CA GLY A 109 -12.59 -3.87 -15.83
C GLY A 109 -11.25 -3.97 -15.11
N ILE A 110 -10.19 -3.34 -15.66
CA ILE A 110 -8.84 -3.40 -15.08
C ILE A 110 -8.62 -2.45 -13.89
N LEU A 111 -9.54 -1.52 -13.63
CA LEU A 111 -9.40 -0.49 -12.58
C LEU A 111 -9.16 -1.05 -11.17
N PRO A 112 -9.87 -2.10 -10.70
CA PRO A 112 -9.62 -2.67 -9.37
C PRO A 112 -8.18 -3.19 -9.22
N LEU A 113 -7.57 -3.73 -10.28
CA LEU A 113 -6.17 -4.17 -10.25
C LEU A 113 -5.22 -2.97 -10.08
N TYR A 114 -5.46 -1.88 -10.81
CA TYR A 114 -4.69 -0.65 -10.60
C TYR A 114 -4.81 -0.14 -9.17
N ASN A 115 -6.02 -0.12 -8.60
CA ASN A 115 -6.23 0.29 -7.20
C ASN A 115 -5.41 -0.58 -6.23
N ILE A 116 -5.37 -1.89 -6.44
CA ILE A 116 -4.59 -2.80 -5.59
C ILE A 116 -3.10 -2.48 -5.65
N PHE A 117 -2.51 -2.41 -6.84
CA PHE A 117 -1.06 -2.20 -6.96
C PHE A 117 -0.64 -0.77 -6.60
N VAL A 118 -1.44 0.24 -6.94
CA VAL A 118 -1.21 1.61 -6.44
C VAL A 118 -1.32 1.65 -4.91
N GLY A 119 -2.25 0.91 -4.31
CA GLY A 119 -2.35 0.86 -2.85
C GLY A 119 -1.16 0.19 -2.18
N ILE A 120 -0.59 -0.85 -2.78
CA ILE A 120 0.64 -1.49 -2.30
C ILE A 120 1.83 -0.53 -2.46
N GLU A 121 1.96 0.12 -3.61
CA GLU A 121 3.01 1.11 -3.87
C GLU A 121 2.96 2.23 -2.83
N VAL A 122 1.82 2.87 -2.63
CA VAL A 122 1.67 3.96 -1.64
C VAL A 122 1.95 3.47 -0.23
N ALA A 123 1.47 2.28 0.16
CA ALA A 123 1.74 1.72 1.48
C ALA A 123 3.24 1.52 1.72
N ALA A 124 3.94 0.98 0.72
CA ALA A 124 5.37 0.77 0.76
C ALA A 124 6.13 2.11 0.79
N SER A 125 5.89 3.02 -0.16
CA SER A 125 6.61 4.31 -0.23
C SER A 125 6.45 5.13 1.05
N VAL A 126 5.24 5.20 1.63
CA VAL A 126 5.01 5.93 2.89
C VAL A 126 5.75 5.28 4.06
N LEU A 127 5.77 3.94 4.12
CA LEU A 127 6.52 3.22 5.13
C LEU A 127 8.04 3.41 4.96
N THR A 128 8.55 3.33 3.73
CA THR A 128 9.95 3.58 3.38
C THR A 128 10.39 4.97 3.82
N ILE A 129 9.61 6.02 3.50
CA ILE A 129 9.88 7.40 3.92
C ILE A 129 9.94 7.48 5.45
N PHE A 130 8.97 6.88 6.14
CA PHE A 130 8.95 6.87 7.61
C PHE A 130 10.20 6.19 8.18
N LEU A 131 10.56 5.00 7.68
CA LEU A 131 11.73 4.25 8.13
C LEU A 131 13.03 5.03 7.86
N ALA A 132 13.18 5.63 6.68
CA ALA A 132 14.35 6.44 6.33
C ALA A 132 14.54 7.62 7.31
N LEU A 133 13.44 8.30 7.69
CA LEU A 133 13.50 9.39 8.67
C LEU A 133 13.86 8.90 10.08
N VAL A 134 13.37 7.73 10.48
CA VAL A 134 13.70 7.13 11.80
C VAL A 134 15.17 6.70 11.83
N ILE A 135 15.65 6.03 10.79
CA ILE A 135 17.04 5.58 10.65
C ILE A 135 17.99 6.79 10.67
N PHE A 136 17.71 7.84 9.89
CA PHE A 136 18.50 9.06 9.88
C PHE A 136 18.61 9.72 11.26
N LYS A 137 17.52 9.70 12.03
CA LYS A 137 17.51 10.22 13.40
C LYS A 137 18.40 9.39 14.35
N GLU A 138 18.43 8.07 14.19
CA GLU A 138 19.26 7.18 14.99
C GLU A 138 20.75 7.37 14.66
N GLU A 139 21.12 7.49 13.38
CA GLU A 139 22.51 7.74 12.95
C GLU A 139 23.09 9.05 13.50
N LEU A 140 22.28 10.11 13.62
CA LEU A 140 22.72 11.39 14.22
C LEU A 140 22.87 11.36 15.74
N ALA A 141 22.32 10.34 16.41
CA ALA A 141 22.37 10.21 17.85
C ALA A 141 23.61 9.43 18.34
N GLU A 142 24.32 8.76 17.43
CA GLU A 142 25.65 8.14 17.65
C GLU A 142 26.79 9.13 17.37
#